data_AF-A0AB39B2E6-F1
#
_entry.id   AF-A0AB39B2E6-F1
#
_cell.length_a   1.000
_cell.length_b   1.000
_cell.length_c   1.000
_cell.angle_alpha   90.00
_cell.angle_beta   90.00
_cell.angle_gamma   90.00
#
_symmetry.space_group_name_H-M   'P 1'
#
loop_
_entity.id
_entity.type
_entity.pdbx_description
1 polymer ?
#
loop_
_entity_poly.entity_id
_entity_poly.type
_entity_poly.pdbx_seq_one_letter_code
_entity_poly.pdbx_strand_id
1 'polypeptide(L)'
;MKTFVKIISAPTIFSIAWLCLITLAGSTPPNPDDPQDTYGLPIILLYALLIFCLGVAAIAVALIGNVVTLKFAPSNKKWVRCCFSLIANTPLLLLALFSAAVTFGCVNPSALSMLTIALFLASAATSMVTTKRSANRFGHPT
;
A
#
# COMPACT_ATOMS: atom_id res chain seq x y z
N MET A 1 -18.50 -11.75 -6.54
CA MET A 1 -17.15 -12.07 -5.98
C MET A 1 -15.97 -11.43 -6.73
N LYS A 2 -15.80 -11.58 -8.06
CA LYS A 2 -14.60 -11.11 -8.80
C LYS A 2 -14.25 -9.61 -8.66
N THR A 3 -15.21 -8.75 -8.31
CA THR A 3 -14.98 -7.30 -8.06
C THR A 3 -14.37 -7.04 -6.71
N PHE A 4 -14.93 -7.67 -5.68
CA PHE A 4 -14.57 -7.42 -4.29
C PHE A 4 -13.13 -7.87 -4.04
N VAL A 5 -12.77 -9.05 -4.53
CA VAL A 5 -11.39 -9.60 -4.49
C VAL A 5 -10.37 -8.63 -5.07
N LYS A 6 -10.73 -7.87 -6.12
CA LYS A 6 -9.83 -6.90 -6.77
C LYS A 6 -9.68 -5.58 -6.00
N ILE A 7 -10.70 -5.21 -5.22
CA ILE A 7 -10.65 -3.99 -4.40
C ILE A 7 -9.82 -4.24 -3.15
N ILE A 8 -9.98 -5.41 -2.54
CA ILE A 8 -9.27 -5.77 -1.30
C ILE A 8 -7.83 -6.22 -1.54
N SER A 9 -7.46 -6.63 -2.76
CA SER A 9 -6.14 -7.19 -3.03
C SER A 9 -4.98 -6.24 -2.71
N ALA A 10 -5.07 -4.95 -3.07
CA ALA A 10 -4.03 -3.98 -2.75
C ALA A 10 -3.89 -3.76 -1.22
N PRO A 11 -4.96 -3.47 -0.47
CA PRO A 11 -4.93 -3.44 0.99
C PRO A 11 -4.37 -4.71 1.64
N THR A 12 -4.76 -5.89 1.16
CA THR A 12 -4.27 -7.16 1.70
C THR A 12 -2.77 -7.33 1.47
N ILE A 13 -2.30 -7.08 0.24
CA ILE A 13 -0.86 -7.13 -0.07
C ILE A 13 -0.08 -6.11 0.77
N PHE A 14 -0.60 -4.88 0.92
CA PHE A 14 0.01 -3.86 1.77
C PHE A 14 0.12 -4.32 3.22
N SER A 15 -0.94 -4.92 3.76
CA SER A 15 -0.97 -5.42 5.14
C SER A 15 0.04 -6.55 5.35
N ILE A 16 0.17 -7.47 4.38
CA ILE A 16 1.19 -8.53 4.41
C ILE A 16 2.60 -7.94 4.35
N ALA A 17 2.83 -6.96 3.47
CA ALA A 17 4.11 -6.26 3.37
C ALA A 17 4.49 -5.58 4.71
N TRP A 18 3.53 -4.94 5.35
CA TRP A 18 3.72 -4.32 6.66
C TRP A 18 4.05 -5.34 7.76
N LEU A 19 3.40 -6.51 7.77
CA LEU A 19 3.75 -7.58 8.71
C LEU A 19 5.20 -8.05 8.48
N CYS A 20 5.64 -8.19 7.24
CA CYS A 20 7.04 -8.51 6.92
C CYS A 20 8.01 -7.39 7.35
N LEU A 21 7.59 -6.12 7.27
CA LEU A 21 8.38 -5.00 7.76
C LEU A 21 8.57 -5.04 9.27
N ILE A 22 7.53 -5.41 10.04
CA ILE A 22 7.63 -5.58 11.49
C ILE A 22 8.58 -6.73 11.85
N THR A 23 8.52 -7.86 11.15
CA THR A 23 9.43 -8.97 11.43
C THR A 23 10.88 -8.58 11.13
N LEU A 24 11.12 -7.80 10.07
CA LEU A 24 12.44 -7.20 9.80
C LEU A 24 12.88 -6.25 10.90
N ALA A 25 11.98 -5.39 11.38
CA ALA A 25 12.28 -4.43 12.45
C ALA A 25 12.75 -5.13 13.73
N GLY A 26 12.16 -6.29 14.07
CA GLY A 26 12.60 -7.10 15.22
C GLY A 26 14.00 -7.73 15.06
N SER A 27 14.47 -7.88 13.82
CA SER A 27 15.81 -8.41 13.51
C SER A 27 16.87 -7.34 13.26
N THR A 28 16.51 -6.05 13.31
CA THR A 28 17.42 -4.94 13.02
C THR A 28 17.96 -4.37 14.34
N PRO A 29 19.28 -4.20 14.51
CA PRO A 29 19.83 -3.60 15.72
C PRO A 29 19.35 -2.15 15.89
N PRO A 30 19.24 -1.63 17.14
CA PRO A 30 18.77 -0.27 17.41
C PRO A 30 19.63 0.80 16.75
N ASN A 31 20.95 0.59 16.80
CA ASN A 31 21.95 1.40 16.14
C ASN A 31 22.65 0.56 15.05
N PRO A 32 22.51 0.92 13.76
CA PRO A 32 23.18 0.21 12.67
C PRO A 32 24.68 0.47 12.61
N ASP A 33 25.17 1.58 13.19
CA ASP A 33 26.57 1.98 13.16
C ASP A 33 27.36 1.45 14.38
N ASP A 34 26.68 1.18 15.51
CA ASP A 34 27.23 0.53 16.69
C ASP A 34 26.31 -0.60 17.18
N PRO A 35 26.56 -1.86 16.79
CA PRO A 35 25.72 -2.99 17.19
C PRO A 35 25.75 -3.32 18.68
N GLN A 36 26.66 -2.73 19.48
CA GLN A 36 26.66 -2.88 20.94
C GLN A 36 25.79 -1.82 21.64
N ASP A 37 25.43 -0.75 20.93
CA ASP A 37 24.49 0.25 21.41
C ASP A 37 23.06 -0.28 21.30
N THR A 38 22.61 -0.86 22.41
CA THR A 38 21.25 -1.38 22.56
C THR A 38 20.27 -0.36 23.13
N TYR A 39 20.72 0.88 23.36
CA TYR A 39 19.87 1.93 23.91
C TYR A 39 19.07 2.59 22.79
N GLY A 40 17.75 2.34 22.79
CA GLY A 40 16.81 3.06 21.94
C GLY A 40 15.88 2.16 21.13
N LEU A 41 14.91 2.78 20.47
CA LEU A 41 14.00 2.10 19.55
C LEU A 41 14.63 2.07 18.16
N PRO A 42 14.68 0.93 17.46
CA PRO A 42 15.15 0.88 16.08
C PRO A 42 14.35 1.87 15.22
N ILE A 43 15.04 2.71 14.44
CA ILE A 43 14.41 3.71 13.56
C ILE A 43 13.38 3.07 12.61
N ILE A 44 13.67 1.86 12.15
CA ILE A 44 12.75 1.08 11.30
C ILE A 44 11.42 0.78 12.00
N LEU A 45 11.40 0.62 13.33
CA LEU A 45 10.19 0.35 14.10
C LEU A 45 9.32 1.61 14.24
N LEU A 46 9.94 2.79 14.39
CA LEU A 46 9.24 4.07 14.32
C LEU A 46 8.56 4.26 12.96
N TYR A 47 9.27 3.98 11.86
CA TYR A 47 8.67 4.03 10.53
C TYR A 47 7.58 2.99 10.34
N ALA A 48 7.74 1.76 10.84
CA ALA A 48 6.71 0.73 10.75
C ALA A 48 5.41 1.15 11.45
N LEU A 49 5.51 1.81 12.62
CA LEU A 49 4.35 2.38 13.32
C LEU A 49 3.71 3.53 12.54
N LEU A 50 4.52 4.44 11.99
CA LEU A 50 4.03 5.55 11.18
C LEU A 50 3.32 5.04 9.91
N ILE A 51 3.90 4.06 9.23
CA ILE A 51 3.32 3.38 8.06
C ILE A 51 2.02 2.68 8.44
N PHE A 52 1.92 2.09 9.64
CA PHE A 52 0.66 1.49 10.11
C PHE A 52 -0.45 2.53 10.25
N CYS A 53 -0.20 3.60 11.00
CA CYS A 53 -1.19 4.64 11.27
C CYS A 53 -1.69 5.29 9.98
N LEU A 54 -0.77 5.65 9.09
CA LEU A 54 -1.13 6.19 7.77
C LEU A 54 -1.77 5.12 6.87
N GLY A 55 -1.34 3.86 7.00
CA GLY A 55 -1.81 2.72 6.22
C GLY A 55 -3.27 2.42 6.47
N VAL A 56 -3.70 2.41 7.74
CA VAL A 56 -5.10 2.23 8.11
C VAL A 56 -5.98 3.31 7.46
N ALA A 57 -5.56 4.57 7.55
CA ALA A 57 -6.29 5.68 6.93
C ALA A 57 -6.33 5.57 5.40
N ALA A 58 -5.18 5.28 4.77
CA ALA A 58 -5.07 5.12 3.32
C ALA A 58 -5.91 3.96 2.79
N ILE A 59 -5.93 2.82 3.50
CA ILE A 59 -6.77 1.67 3.18
C ILE A 59 -8.26 2.05 3.28
N ALA A 60 -8.66 2.71 4.36
CA ALA A 60 -10.05 3.14 4.54
C ALA A 60 -10.51 4.06 3.39
N VAL A 61 -9.69 5.05 3.04
CA VAL A 61 -9.96 5.97 1.92
C VAL A 61 -10.04 5.23 0.59
N ALA A 62 -9.11 4.31 0.32
CA ALA A 62 -9.12 3.52 -0.91
C ALA A 62 -10.35 2.62 -1.01
N LEU A 63 -10.75 1.95 0.08
CA LEU A 63 -11.94 1.11 0.11
C LEU A 63 -13.22 1.92 -0.11
N ILE A 64 -13.41 2.99 0.67
CA ILE A 64 -14.59 3.86 0.58
C ILE A 64 -14.65 4.50 -0.81
N GLY A 65 -13.55 5.09 -1.29
CA GLY A 65 -13.52 5.77 -2.58
C GLY A 65 -13.76 4.84 -3.76
N ASN A 66 -13.24 3.61 -3.73
CA ASN A 66 -13.54 2.61 -4.76
C ASN A 66 -15.01 2.15 -4.72
N VAL A 67 -15.60 1.98 -3.53
CA VAL A 67 -17.04 1.65 -3.39
C VAL A 67 -17.92 2.80 -3.87
N VAL A 68 -17.59 4.04 -3.49
CA VAL A 68 -18.32 5.23 -3.92
C VAL A 68 -18.25 5.40 -5.43
N THR A 69 -17.06 5.22 -6.03
CA THR A 69 -16.87 5.28 -7.48
C THR A 69 -17.72 4.22 -8.21
N LEU A 70 -17.84 3.02 -7.65
CA LEU A 70 -18.65 1.96 -8.26
C LEU A 70 -20.16 2.19 -8.14
N LYS A 71 -20.63 2.76 -7.03
CA LYS A 71 -22.07 2.94 -6.77
C LYS A 71 -22.64 4.24 -7.32
N PHE A 72 -21.89 5.34 -7.26
CA PHE A 72 -22.44 6.69 -7.47
C PHE A 72 -21.87 7.41 -8.69
N ALA A 73 -20.75 6.96 -9.25
CA ALA A 73 -20.17 7.68 -10.38
C ALA A 73 -20.98 7.42 -11.67
N PRO A 74 -21.29 8.46 -12.47
CA PRO A 74 -22.09 8.33 -13.68
C PRO A 74 -21.46 7.36 -14.69
N SER A 75 -22.27 6.44 -15.24
CA SER A 75 -21.83 5.37 -16.17
C SER A 75 -21.21 5.91 -17.46
N ASN A 76 -21.71 7.03 -17.96
CA ASN A 76 -21.31 7.60 -19.24
C ASN A 76 -19.98 8.37 -19.21
N LYS A 77 -19.41 8.65 -18.04
CA LYS A 77 -18.16 9.44 -17.91
C LYS A 77 -17.01 8.61 -17.35
N LYS A 78 -16.38 7.80 -18.22
CA LYS A 78 -15.21 6.96 -17.87
C LYS A 78 -14.07 7.76 -17.23
N TRP A 79 -13.82 8.97 -17.72
CA TRP A 79 -12.76 9.84 -17.21
C TRP A 79 -13.01 10.27 -15.76
N VAL A 80 -14.25 10.65 -15.43
CA VAL A 80 -14.65 11.04 -14.06
C VAL A 80 -14.47 9.88 -13.08
N ARG A 81 -14.84 8.65 -13.48
CA ARG A 81 -14.60 7.43 -12.69
C ARG A 81 -13.12 7.15 -12.48
N CYS A 82 -12.30 7.37 -13.51
CA CYS A 82 -10.86 7.24 -13.42
C CYS A 82 -10.29 8.22 -12.39
N CYS A 83 -10.67 9.51 -12.45
CA CYS A 83 -10.22 10.53 -11.52
C CYS A 83 -10.60 10.23 -10.07
N PHE A 84 -11.86 9.87 -9.80
CA PHE A 84 -12.29 9.52 -8.44
C PHE A 84 -11.56 8.29 -7.90
N SER A 85 -11.41 7.24 -8.71
CA SER A 85 -10.68 6.05 -8.29
C SER A 85 -9.18 6.34 -8.12
N LEU A 86 -8.59 7.19 -8.95
CA LEU A 86 -7.19 7.58 -8.83
C LEU A 86 -6.98 8.32 -7.51
N ILE A 87 -7.76 9.37 -7.24
CA ILE A 87 -7.69 10.16 -5.99
C ILE A 87 -7.86 9.25 -4.77
N ALA A 88 -8.80 8.30 -4.81
CA ALA A 88 -9.02 7.37 -3.70
C ALA A 88 -7.84 6.43 -3.44
N ASN A 89 -7.14 5.99 -4.49
CA ASN A 89 -6.01 5.05 -4.37
C ASN A 89 -4.65 5.76 -4.25
N THR A 90 -4.56 7.07 -4.54
CA THR A 90 -3.31 7.86 -4.45
C THR A 90 -2.66 7.78 -3.06
N PRO A 91 -3.37 7.92 -1.93
CA PRO A 91 -2.75 7.81 -0.61
C PRO A 91 -2.10 6.44 -0.38
N LEU A 92 -2.80 5.36 -0.75
CA LEU A 92 -2.27 4.00 -0.60
C LEU A 92 -1.08 3.76 -1.53
N LEU A 93 -1.14 4.28 -2.76
CA LEU A 93 -0.05 4.21 -3.73
C LEU A 93 1.21 4.92 -3.22
N LEU A 94 1.09 6.17 -2.78
CA LEU A 94 2.21 6.96 -2.28
C LEU A 94 2.81 6.34 -1.02
N LEU A 95 1.95 5.87 -0.11
CA LEU A 95 2.41 5.22 1.11
C LEU A 95 3.13 3.90 0.82
N ALA A 96 2.66 3.11 -0.15
CA ALA A 96 3.33 1.89 -0.56
C ALA A 96 4.73 2.17 -1.14
N LEU A 97 4.86 3.19 -1.99
CA LEU A 97 6.17 3.61 -2.53
C LEU A 97 7.09 4.14 -1.44
N PHE A 98 6.58 4.95 -0.52
CA PHE A 98 7.32 5.43 0.64
C PHE A 98 7.80 4.27 1.52
N SER A 99 6.94 3.30 1.79
CA SER A 99 7.27 2.12 2.60
C SER A 99 8.36 1.26 1.95
N ALA A 100 8.32 1.10 0.62
CA ALA A 100 9.37 0.43 -0.13
C ALA A 100 10.71 1.17 -0.01
N ALA A 101 10.70 2.51 -0.12
CA ALA A 101 11.90 3.34 0.02
C ALA A 101 12.49 3.27 1.44
N VAL A 102 11.65 3.32 2.48
CA VAL A 102 12.07 3.13 3.88
C VAL A 102 12.70 1.76 4.08
N THR A 103 12.07 0.70 3.56
CA THR A 103 12.60 -0.66 3.70
C THR A 103 13.97 -0.79 3.02
N PHE A 104 14.13 -0.19 1.84
CA PHE A 104 15.41 -0.19 1.11
C PHE A 104 16.50 0.62 1.82
N GLY A 105 16.14 1.78 2.41
CA GLY A 105 17.11 2.69 3.02
C GLY A 105 17.49 2.35 4.47
N CYS A 106 16.66 1.61 5.19
CA CYS A 106 16.84 1.39 6.63
C CYS A 106 17.10 -0.07 7.02
N VAL A 107 17.04 -1.02 6.08
CA VAL A 107 17.19 -2.45 6.37
C VAL A 107 18.30 -3.05 5.52
N ASN A 108 19.13 -3.88 6.15
CA ASN A 108 20.18 -4.62 5.44
C ASN A 108 19.60 -5.51 4.32
N PRO A 109 20.33 -5.68 3.20
CA PRO A 109 19.90 -6.52 2.10
C PRO A 109 19.79 -7.98 2.56
N SER A 110 18.58 -8.53 2.49
CA SER A 110 18.25 -9.91 2.83
C SER A 110 17.10 -10.37 1.94
N ALA A 111 16.88 -11.68 1.82
CA ALA A 111 15.75 -12.21 1.06
C ALA A 111 14.40 -11.66 1.57
N LEU A 112 14.28 -11.45 2.89
CA LEU A 112 13.09 -10.92 3.52
C LEU A 112 12.89 -9.42 3.23
N SER A 113 13.96 -8.61 3.22
CA SER A 113 13.85 -7.19 2.85
C SER A 113 13.50 -7.01 1.37
N MET A 114 14.08 -7.82 0.48
CA MET A 114 13.72 -7.85 -0.94
C MET A 114 12.26 -8.25 -1.16
N LEU A 115 11.77 -9.28 -0.46
CA LEU A 115 10.37 -9.70 -0.51
C LEU A 115 9.43 -8.58 -0.02
N THR A 116 9.79 -7.91 1.07
CA THR A 116 9.00 -6.82 1.65
C THR A 116 8.87 -5.64 0.68
N ILE A 117 9.98 -5.24 0.05
CA ILE A 117 9.99 -4.21 -1.00
C ILE A 117 9.10 -4.64 -2.18
N ALA A 118 9.25 -5.88 -2.64
CA ALA A 118 8.46 -6.42 -3.75
C ALA A 118 6.95 -6.42 -3.44
N LEU A 119 6.56 -6.74 -2.20
CA LEU A 119 5.15 -6.70 -1.76
C LEU A 119 4.60 -5.27 -1.72
N PHE A 120 5.36 -4.29 -1.23
CA PHE A 120 4.94 -2.89 -1.28
C PHE A 120 4.76 -2.40 -2.72
N LEU A 121 5.70 -2.73 -3.62
CA LEU A 121 5.59 -2.42 -5.04
C LEU A 121 4.41 -3.14 -5.70
N ALA A 122 4.14 -4.39 -5.33
CA ALA A 122 2.98 -5.13 -5.81
C ALA A 122 1.66 -4.48 -5.36
N SER A 123 1.59 -3.96 -4.13
CA SER A 123 0.44 -3.20 -3.65
C SER A 123 0.24 -1.90 -4.44
N ALA A 124 1.32 -1.17 -4.70
CA ALA A 124 1.31 0.03 -5.53
C ALA A 124 0.78 -0.25 -6.95
N ALA A 125 1.36 -1.26 -7.62
CA ALA A 125 0.94 -1.69 -8.96
C ALA A 125 -0.52 -2.14 -8.98
N THR A 126 -0.95 -2.91 -7.98
CA THR A 126 -2.34 -3.39 -7.87
C THR A 126 -3.32 -2.23 -7.68
N SER A 127 -2.95 -1.21 -6.90
CA SER A 127 -3.76 0.01 -6.71
C SER A 127 -3.98 0.77 -8.03
N MET A 128 -2.95 0.88 -8.86
CA MET A 128 -3.06 1.47 -10.21
C MET A 128 -3.94 0.62 -11.14
N VAL A 129 -3.79 -0.71 -11.11
CA VAL A 129 -4.61 -1.63 -11.92
C VAL A 129 -6.09 -1.53 -11.52
N THR A 130 -6.39 -1.41 -10.23
CA THR A 130 -7.74 -1.19 -9.72
C THR A 130 -8.33 0.10 -10.27
N THR A 131 -7.55 1.19 -10.25
CA THR A 131 -7.95 2.49 -10.82
C THR A 131 -8.32 2.39 -12.30
N LYS A 132 -7.44 1.80 -13.13
CA LYS A 132 -7.68 1.61 -14.57
C LYS A 132 -8.93 0.77 -14.85
N ARG A 133 -9.18 -0.26 -14.02
CA ARG A 133 -10.32 -1.18 -14.19
C ARG A 133 -11.65 -0.56 -13.74
N SER A 134 -11.63 0.29 -12.71
CA SER A 134 -12.81 1.06 -12.29
C SER A 134 -13.32 1.96 -13.43
N ALA A 135 -12.42 2.49 -14.27
CA ALA A 135 -12.77 3.30 -15.44
C ALA A 135 -13.42 2.49 -16.59
N ASN A 136 -13.01 1.23 -16.79
CA ASN A 136 -13.41 0.43 -17.98
C ASN A 136 -14.71 -0.37 -17.83
N ARG A 137 -15.31 -0.42 -16.63
CA ARG A 137 -16.30 -1.46 -16.28
C ARG A 137 -17.71 -1.36 -16.85
N PHE A 138 -18.07 -0.28 -17.54
CA PHE A 138 -19.44 -0.09 -18.05
C PHE A 138 -19.48 0.48 -19.48
N GLY A 139 -18.52 0.06 -20.31
CA GLY A 139 -18.53 0.37 -21.75
C GLY A 139 -19.52 -0.44 -22.59
N HIS A 140 -20.39 -1.25 -21.99
CA HIS A 140 -21.49 -1.91 -22.71
C HIS A 140 -22.79 -1.14 -22.46
N PRO A 141 -23.27 -0.35 -23.44
CA PRO A 141 -24.69 0.00 -23.47
C PRO A 141 -25.48 -1.31 -23.65
N THR A 142 -26.41 -1.56 -22.74
CA THR A 142 -27.62 -2.34 -23.04
C THR A 142 -28.49 -1.53 -23.96
#